data_AF-A0AAP5YDI5-F1
#
_entry.id   AF-A0AAP5YDI5-F1
#
_cell.length_a   1.000
_cell.length_b   1.000
_cell.length_c   1.000
_cell.angle_alpha   90.00
_cell.angle_beta   90.00
_cell.angle_gamma   90.00
#
_symmetry.space_group_name_H-M   'P 1'
#
loop_
_entity.id
_entity.type
_entity.pdbx_description
1 polymer ?
#
loop_
_entity_poly.entity_id
_entity_poly.type
_entity_poly.pdbx_seq_one_letter_code
_entity_poly.pdbx_strand_id
1 'polypeptide(L)'
;IRTFGPVGSGLLSVQGTSFNFLGPIIGAGLSLKAGGADISTMMAAIFGTILVASFAEILLSRVLEHARRIITPLVSGIVVTLIGLTLIQVGLVSMGGGYAAMGDGTFGSLDKLALAGTVLGLIVILNRSKNPYIRVASIVIAMLVGYVMAYFMGMVDTSKLGETNLVALPIPMQYGLSFDWSLFIPLVLIFFITALEAI
;
A
#
# COMPACT_ATOMS: atom_id res chain seq x y z
N ILE A 1 -1.77 27.61 -0.58
CA ILE A 1 -0.61 26.72 -0.88
C ILE A 1 0.04 27.30 -2.12
N ARG A 2 1.34 27.67 -2.08
CA ARG A 2 2.03 28.30 -3.22
C ARG A 2 2.84 27.24 -3.96
N THR A 3 2.82 27.29 -5.29
CA THR A 3 3.73 26.49 -6.12
C THR A 3 5.16 27.02 -5.99
N PHE A 4 6.15 26.14 -6.12
CA PHE A 4 7.55 26.54 -6.22
C PHE A 4 8.00 26.38 -7.67
N GLY A 5 7.91 27.47 -8.43
CA GLY A 5 8.15 27.43 -9.88
C GLY A 5 7.20 26.45 -10.59
N PRO A 6 7.69 25.59 -11.51
CA PRO A 6 6.86 24.60 -12.20
C PRO A 6 6.56 23.34 -11.36
N VAL A 7 6.95 23.30 -10.09
CA VAL A 7 6.80 22.12 -9.21
C VAL A 7 5.73 22.37 -8.14
N GLY A 8 4.82 21.40 -8.00
CA GLY A 8 3.72 21.42 -7.04
C GLY A 8 2.39 21.83 -7.65
N SER A 9 1.29 21.42 -7.01
CA SER A 9 -0.08 21.63 -7.51
C SER A 9 -0.69 22.98 -7.14
N GLY A 10 -0.16 23.67 -6.11
CA GLY A 10 -0.80 24.86 -5.52
C GLY A 10 -2.06 24.54 -4.71
N LEU A 11 -2.39 23.26 -4.54
CA LEU A 11 -3.56 22.73 -3.82
C LEU A 11 -3.12 21.84 -2.64
N LEU A 12 -4.08 21.44 -1.80
CA LEU A 12 -3.82 20.52 -0.69
C LEU A 12 -3.63 19.09 -1.22
N SER A 13 -2.42 18.79 -1.69
CA SER A 13 -2.02 17.47 -2.16
C SER A 13 -1.30 16.70 -1.06
N VAL A 14 -2.05 15.90 -0.28
CA VAL A 14 -1.49 15.03 0.75
C VAL A 14 -0.85 13.82 0.05
N GLN A 15 0.46 13.65 0.22
CA GLN A 15 1.20 12.55 -0.37
C GLN A 15 1.23 11.35 0.58
N GLY A 16 1.10 10.16 0.01
CA GLY A 16 1.16 8.89 0.74
C GLY A 16 1.64 7.76 -0.17
N THR A 17 1.80 6.58 0.39
CA THR A 17 2.15 5.38 -0.38
C THR A 17 0.96 4.95 -1.23
N SER A 18 1.17 4.73 -2.53
CA SER A 18 0.12 4.24 -3.43
C SER A 18 -0.08 2.74 -3.28
N PHE A 19 -1.33 2.32 -3.09
CA PHE A 19 -1.72 0.91 -3.01
C PHE A 19 -1.63 0.19 -4.36
N ASN A 20 -1.51 0.91 -5.49
CA ASN A 20 -1.38 0.33 -6.83
C ASN A 20 -0.12 -0.53 -6.96
N PHE A 21 0.89 -0.26 -6.15
CA PHE A 21 2.13 -1.01 -6.13
C PHE A 21 2.05 -2.34 -5.39
N LEU A 22 1.04 -2.54 -4.52
CA LEU A 22 1.02 -3.68 -3.60
C LEU A 22 0.98 -5.02 -4.34
N GLY A 23 -0.02 -5.22 -5.18
CA GLY A 23 -0.19 -6.48 -5.94
C GLY A 23 1.01 -6.78 -6.85
N PRO A 24 1.44 -5.83 -7.69
CA PRO A 24 2.58 -6.04 -8.58
C PRO A 24 3.91 -6.25 -7.86
N ILE A 25 4.19 -5.54 -6.76
CA ILE A 25 5.41 -5.77 -5.97
C ILE A 25 5.37 -7.14 -5.30
N ILE A 26 4.23 -7.57 -4.78
CA ILE A 26 4.10 -8.94 -4.23
C ILE A 26 4.34 -9.98 -5.33
N GLY A 27 3.74 -9.80 -6.51
CA GLY A 27 3.97 -10.70 -7.66
C GLY A 27 5.42 -10.74 -8.12
N ALA A 28 6.07 -9.57 -8.22
CA ALA A 28 7.48 -9.40 -8.51
C ALA A 28 8.39 -10.07 -7.47
N GLY A 29 8.05 -9.93 -6.19
CA GLY A 29 8.80 -10.59 -5.12
C GLY A 29 8.66 -12.12 -5.20
N LEU A 30 7.45 -12.62 -5.43
CA LEU A 30 7.21 -14.06 -5.56
C LEU A 30 7.94 -14.67 -6.78
N SER A 31 8.00 -13.96 -7.91
CA SER A 31 8.75 -14.45 -9.08
C SER A 31 10.26 -14.48 -8.83
N LEU A 32 10.82 -13.45 -8.19
CA LEU A 32 12.23 -13.43 -7.80
C LEU A 32 12.56 -14.52 -6.78
N LYS A 33 11.67 -14.74 -5.80
CA LYS A 33 11.82 -15.84 -4.83
C LYS A 33 11.80 -17.20 -5.51
N ALA A 34 10.95 -17.42 -6.51
CA ALA A 34 10.93 -18.65 -7.30
C ALA A 34 12.22 -18.85 -8.11
N GLY A 35 12.87 -17.75 -8.52
CA GLY A 35 14.20 -17.74 -9.13
C GLY A 35 15.37 -17.97 -8.16
N GLY A 36 15.11 -18.21 -6.87
CA GLY A 36 16.13 -18.46 -5.86
C GLY A 36 16.79 -17.21 -5.28
N ALA A 37 16.22 -16.02 -5.50
CA ALA A 37 16.73 -14.79 -4.91
C ALA A 37 16.49 -14.76 -3.39
N ASP A 38 17.53 -14.36 -2.63
CA ASP A 38 17.40 -14.07 -1.21
C ASP A 38 16.54 -12.81 -0.97
N ILE A 39 16.01 -12.64 0.25
CA ILE A 39 15.15 -11.52 0.62
C ILE A 39 15.85 -10.18 0.39
N SER A 40 17.14 -10.10 0.75
CA SER A 40 17.94 -8.89 0.57
C SER A 40 18.06 -8.49 -0.91
N THR A 41 18.41 -9.43 -1.78
CA THR A 41 18.53 -9.24 -3.23
C THR A 41 17.19 -8.88 -3.86
N MET A 42 16.10 -9.52 -3.44
CA MET A 42 14.75 -9.23 -3.91
C MET A 42 14.34 -7.80 -3.56
N MET A 43 14.58 -7.36 -2.32
CA MET A 43 14.31 -5.98 -1.90
C MET A 43 15.19 -4.99 -2.65
N ALA A 44 16.48 -5.28 -2.83
CA ALA A 44 17.40 -4.45 -3.61
C ALA A 44 16.91 -4.25 -5.05
N ALA A 45 16.45 -5.33 -5.69
CA ALA A 45 15.92 -5.33 -7.05
C ALA A 45 14.63 -4.49 -7.16
N ILE A 46 13.71 -4.65 -6.21
CA ILE A 46 12.47 -3.87 -6.17
C ILE A 46 12.78 -2.38 -5.96
N PHE A 47 13.59 -2.01 -4.97
CA PHE A 47 13.91 -0.61 -4.69
C PHE A 47 14.69 0.05 -5.84
N GLY A 48 15.71 -0.61 -6.38
CA GLY A 48 16.50 -0.06 -7.48
C GLY A 48 15.68 0.06 -8.76
N THR A 49 14.84 -0.93 -9.08
CA THR A 49 13.98 -0.86 -10.27
C THR A 49 12.88 0.20 -10.14
N ILE A 50 12.25 0.35 -8.96
CA ILE A 50 11.27 1.42 -8.72
C ILE A 50 11.91 2.80 -8.85
N LEU A 51 13.13 2.97 -8.32
CA LEU A 51 13.88 4.22 -8.45
C LEU A 51 14.09 4.59 -9.91
N VAL A 52 14.55 3.64 -10.74
CA VAL A 52 14.73 3.86 -12.18
C VAL A 52 13.39 4.10 -12.89
N ALA A 53 12.36 3.33 -12.57
CA ALA A 53 11.03 3.45 -13.17
C ALA A 53 10.33 4.79 -12.82
N SER A 54 10.61 5.38 -11.66
CA SER A 54 10.06 6.70 -11.29
C SER A 54 10.48 7.82 -12.25
N PHE A 55 11.64 7.71 -12.89
CA PHE A 55 12.06 8.68 -13.91
C PHE A 55 11.13 8.65 -15.14
N ALA A 56 10.54 7.50 -15.45
CA ALA A 56 9.54 7.40 -16.52
C ALA A 56 8.28 8.20 -16.17
N GLU A 57 7.85 8.18 -14.91
CA GLU A 57 6.70 8.98 -14.44
C GLU A 57 7.01 10.48 -14.49
N ILE A 58 8.20 10.89 -14.04
CA ILE A 58 8.64 12.29 -14.09
C ILE A 58 8.65 12.78 -15.54
N LEU A 59 9.13 11.97 -16.49
CA LEU A 59 9.12 12.31 -17.91
C LEU A 59 7.68 12.37 -18.46
N LEU A 60 6.85 11.39 -18.12
CA LEU A 60 5.45 11.33 -18.51
C LEU A 60 4.69 12.57 -18.05
N SER A 61 4.97 13.08 -16.84
CA SER A 61 4.34 14.27 -16.26
C SER A 61 4.37 15.49 -17.20
N ARG A 62 5.41 15.62 -18.04
CA ARG A 62 5.56 16.70 -19.02
C ARG A 62 4.65 16.56 -20.23
N VAL A 63 4.25 15.33 -20.56
CA VAL A 63 3.42 15.02 -21.73
C VAL A 63 1.94 14.86 -21.34
N LEU A 64 1.62 14.86 -20.04
CA LEU A 64 0.26 14.68 -19.53
C LEU A 64 -0.76 15.68 -20.07
N GLU A 65 -0.36 16.91 -20.39
CA GLU A 65 -1.26 17.90 -21.02
C GLU A 65 -1.82 17.41 -22.37
N HIS A 66 -1.05 16.60 -23.10
CA HIS A 66 -1.49 15.98 -24.34
C HIS A 66 -2.27 14.67 -24.08
N ALA A 67 -1.87 13.91 -23.06
CA ALA A 67 -2.53 12.66 -22.68
C ALA A 67 -3.95 12.89 -22.13
N ARG A 68 -4.24 14.05 -21.51
CA ARG A 68 -5.57 14.44 -21.02
C ARG A 68 -6.67 14.43 -22.09
N ARG A 69 -6.33 14.51 -23.39
CA ARG A 69 -7.33 14.38 -24.47
C ARG A 69 -7.82 12.94 -24.67
N ILE A 70 -7.01 11.95 -24.28
CA ILE A 70 -7.30 10.52 -24.44
C ILE A 70 -7.84 9.94 -23.13
N ILE A 71 -7.35 10.45 -22.00
CA ILE A 71 -7.77 10.02 -20.65
C ILE A 71 -9.09 10.73 -20.31
N THR A 72 -10.21 10.10 -20.66
CA THR A 72 -11.53 10.58 -20.25
C THR A 72 -11.82 10.23 -18.79
N PRO A 73 -12.73 10.94 -18.10
CA PRO A 73 -13.17 10.60 -16.75
C PRO A 73 -13.69 9.15 -16.62
N LEU A 74 -14.21 8.59 -17.72
CA LEU A 74 -14.65 7.20 -17.77
C LEU A 74 -13.47 6.23 -17.65
N VAL A 75 -12.35 6.49 -18.33
CA VAL A 75 -11.15 5.63 -18.27
C VAL A 75 -10.54 5.67 -16.87
N SER A 76 -10.36 6.87 -16.31
CA SER A 76 -9.82 7.02 -14.95
C SER A 76 -10.73 6.35 -13.91
N GLY A 77 -12.05 6.56 -13.99
CA GLY A 77 -13.03 5.94 -13.10
C GLY A 77 -13.02 4.40 -13.15
N ILE A 78 -12.89 3.80 -14.34
CA ILE A 78 -12.78 2.34 -14.50
C ILE A 78 -11.48 1.83 -13.88
N VAL A 79 -10.35 2.51 -14.12
CA VAL A 79 -9.04 2.11 -13.57
C VAL A 79 -9.03 2.17 -12.04
N VAL A 80 -9.51 3.27 -11.43
CA VAL A 80 -9.60 3.41 -9.97
C VAL A 80 -10.55 2.37 -9.36
N THR A 81 -11.67 2.07 -10.03
CA THR A 81 -12.59 1.02 -9.58
C THR A 81 -11.91 -0.36 -9.62
N LEU A 82 -11.16 -0.65 -10.68
CA LEU A 82 -10.42 -1.91 -10.83
C LEU A 82 -9.35 -2.05 -9.75
N ILE A 83 -8.59 -0.99 -9.47
CA ILE A 83 -7.64 -0.92 -8.35
C ILE A 83 -8.36 -1.27 -7.04
N GLY A 84 -9.46 -0.59 -6.72
CA GLY A 84 -10.24 -0.85 -5.51
C GLY A 84 -10.70 -2.31 -5.40
N LEU A 85 -11.20 -2.90 -6.48
CA LEU A 85 -11.62 -4.30 -6.53
C LEU A 85 -10.46 -5.27 -6.29
N THR A 86 -9.28 -5.02 -6.85
CA THR A 86 -8.09 -5.86 -6.60
C THR A 86 -7.60 -5.78 -5.15
N LEU A 87 -7.76 -4.61 -4.51
CA LEU A 87 -7.38 -4.41 -3.11
C LEU A 87 -8.32 -5.12 -2.13
N ILE A 88 -9.59 -5.32 -2.50
CA ILE A 88 -10.53 -6.11 -1.68
C ILE A 88 -9.96 -7.51 -1.44
N GLN A 89 -9.35 -8.14 -2.46
CA GLN A 89 -8.74 -9.47 -2.30
C GLN A 89 -7.63 -9.45 -1.25
N VAL A 90 -6.73 -8.46 -1.29
CA VAL A 90 -5.63 -8.34 -0.31
C VAL A 90 -6.16 -8.02 1.09
N GLY A 91 -7.23 -7.22 1.18
CA GLY A 91 -7.96 -6.95 2.41
C GLY A 91 -8.55 -8.22 3.02
N LEU A 92 -9.21 -9.06 2.22
CA LEU A 92 -9.78 -10.34 2.67
C LEU A 92 -8.71 -11.32 3.16
N VAL A 93 -7.57 -11.39 2.46
CA VAL A 93 -6.41 -12.17 2.91
C VAL A 93 -5.92 -11.68 4.28
N SER A 94 -5.86 -10.36 4.47
CA SER A 94 -5.46 -9.77 5.75
C SER A 94 -6.48 -10.05 6.87
N MET A 95 -7.79 -9.99 6.57
CA MET A 95 -8.85 -10.35 7.51
C MET A 95 -8.80 -11.82 7.93
N GLY A 96 -8.40 -12.71 7.03
CA GLY A 96 -8.20 -14.13 7.31
C GLY A 96 -6.94 -14.45 8.14
N GLY A 97 -6.14 -13.45 8.53
CA GLY A 97 -4.90 -13.64 9.29
C GLY A 97 -3.62 -13.52 8.47
N GLY A 98 -3.72 -13.11 7.19
CA GLY A 98 -2.59 -12.88 6.29
C GLY A 98 -1.99 -14.14 5.69
N TYR A 99 -0.93 -13.96 4.89
CA TYR A 99 -0.23 -15.05 4.21
C TYR A 99 0.43 -16.05 5.18
N ALA A 100 0.80 -15.62 6.39
CA ALA A 100 1.33 -16.52 7.42
C ALA A 100 0.28 -17.54 7.88
N ALA A 101 -0.95 -17.09 8.17
CA ALA A 101 -2.04 -17.99 8.58
C ALA A 101 -2.45 -18.98 7.49
N MET A 102 -2.26 -18.63 6.20
CA MET A 102 -2.44 -19.59 5.09
C MET A 102 -1.41 -20.71 5.13
N GLY A 103 -0.15 -20.40 5.45
CA GLY A 103 0.91 -21.39 5.58
C GLY A 103 0.71 -22.31 6.79
N ASP A 104 0.20 -21.76 7.89
CA ASP A 104 0.00 -22.49 9.16
C ASP A 104 -1.36 -23.21 9.24
N GLY A 105 -2.19 -23.13 8.18
CA GLY A 105 -3.53 -23.74 8.14
C GLY A 105 -4.56 -23.10 9.08
N THR A 106 -4.25 -21.94 9.68
CA THR A 106 -5.12 -21.21 10.60
C THR A 106 -5.89 -20.06 9.93
N PHE A 107 -5.82 -19.99 8.59
CA PHE A 107 -6.48 -18.97 7.79
C PHE A 107 -7.99 -19.00 8.01
N GLY A 108 -8.56 -17.83 8.34
CA GLY A 108 -9.99 -17.71 8.60
C GLY A 108 -10.44 -18.40 9.90
N SER A 109 -9.53 -18.66 10.84
CA SER A 109 -9.92 -19.08 12.20
C SER A 109 -10.87 -18.07 12.83
N LEU A 110 -11.77 -18.58 13.68
CA LEU A 110 -12.85 -17.78 14.28
C LEU A 110 -12.31 -16.55 15.01
N ASP A 111 -11.17 -16.69 15.69
CA ASP A 111 -10.51 -15.61 16.43
C ASP A 111 -10.08 -14.45 15.50
N LYS A 112 -9.49 -14.77 14.34
CA LYS A 112 -9.03 -13.76 13.37
C LYS A 112 -10.22 -13.08 12.69
N LEU A 113 -11.24 -13.86 12.32
CA LEU A 113 -12.46 -13.35 11.71
C LEU A 113 -13.29 -12.52 12.70
N ALA A 114 -13.36 -12.91 13.97
CA ALA A 114 -14.02 -12.15 15.01
C ALA A 114 -13.33 -10.80 15.21
N LEU A 115 -12.00 -10.78 15.31
CA LEU A 115 -11.22 -9.54 15.40
C LEU A 115 -11.46 -8.62 14.20
N ALA A 116 -11.33 -9.16 12.97
CA ALA A 116 -11.57 -8.41 11.74
C ALA A 116 -13.01 -7.89 11.65
N GLY A 117 -13.98 -8.72 12.03
CA GLY A 117 -15.40 -8.38 12.08
C GLY A 117 -15.71 -7.29 13.10
N THR A 118 -15.09 -7.31 14.29
CA THR A 118 -15.23 -6.26 15.30
C THR A 118 -14.69 -4.93 14.79
N VAL A 119 -13.50 -4.91 14.17
CA VAL A 119 -12.92 -3.69 13.59
C VAL A 119 -13.82 -3.15 12.48
N LEU A 120 -14.26 -4.00 11.55
CA LEU A 120 -15.12 -3.60 10.44
C LEU A 120 -16.49 -3.10 10.94
N GLY A 121 -17.09 -3.79 11.91
CA GLY A 121 -18.34 -3.39 12.55
C GLY A 121 -18.23 -2.03 13.22
N LEU A 122 -17.13 -1.78 13.96
CA LEU A 122 -16.86 -0.48 14.57
C LEU A 122 -16.71 0.63 13.52
N ILE A 123 -16.00 0.38 12.43
CA ILE A 123 -15.88 1.35 11.34
C ILE A 123 -17.27 1.72 10.81
N VAL A 124 -18.12 0.74 10.51
CA VAL A 124 -19.48 0.97 9.99
C VAL A 124 -20.34 1.76 10.99
N ILE A 125 -20.31 1.40 12.27
CA ILE A 125 -21.08 2.07 13.33
C ILE A 125 -20.62 3.52 13.49
N LEU A 126 -19.31 3.77 13.56
CA LEU A 126 -18.74 5.10 13.72
C LEU A 126 -18.95 5.97 12.47
N ASN A 127 -18.92 5.38 11.27
CA ASN A 127 -19.16 6.08 10.01
C ASN A 127 -20.62 6.58 9.90
N ARG A 128 -21.57 5.86 10.51
CA ARG A 128 -22.98 6.27 10.64
C ARG A 128 -23.20 7.44 11.62
N SER A 129 -22.17 7.89 12.34
CA SER A 129 -22.28 9.04 13.24
C SER A 129 -22.65 10.33 12.48
N LYS A 130 -23.41 11.19 13.16
CA LYS A 130 -23.76 12.53 12.65
C LYS A 130 -22.57 13.49 12.70
N ASN A 131 -21.54 13.19 13.52
CA ASN A 131 -20.37 14.04 13.66
C ASN A 131 -19.33 13.74 12.56
N PRO A 132 -19.00 14.70 11.67
CA PRO A 132 -18.04 14.48 10.58
C PRO A 132 -16.63 14.14 11.07
N TYR A 133 -16.21 14.64 12.24
CA TYR A 133 -14.88 14.32 12.80
C TYR A 133 -14.78 12.85 13.21
N ILE A 134 -15.85 12.30 13.81
CA ILE A 134 -15.91 10.87 14.18
C ILE A 134 -15.89 10.00 12.93
N ARG A 135 -16.55 10.44 11.85
CA ARG A 135 -16.54 9.72 10.57
C ARG A 135 -15.13 9.59 10.00
N VAL A 136 -14.37 10.68 9.97
CA VAL A 136 -12.98 10.68 9.46
C VAL A 136 -12.05 9.89 10.39
N ALA A 137 -12.24 9.98 11.72
CA ALA A 137 -11.42 9.27 12.69
C ALA A 137 -11.80 7.77 12.88
N SER A 138 -12.90 7.32 12.28
CA SER A 138 -13.48 5.98 12.50
C SER A 138 -12.48 4.84 12.30
N ILE A 139 -11.66 4.92 11.24
CA ILE A 139 -10.64 3.92 10.93
C ILE A 139 -9.58 3.87 12.03
N VAL A 140 -9.08 5.02 12.47
CA VAL A 140 -8.05 5.10 13.53
C VAL A 140 -8.58 4.56 14.85
N ILE A 141 -9.79 4.95 15.24
CA ILE A 141 -10.42 4.48 16.49
C ILE A 141 -10.65 2.96 16.44
N ALA A 142 -11.19 2.44 15.33
CA ALA A 142 -11.44 1.02 15.19
C ALA A 142 -10.14 0.20 15.20
N MET A 143 -9.06 0.69 14.58
CA MET A 143 -7.74 0.05 14.65
C MET A 143 -7.18 0.03 16.08
N LEU A 144 -7.32 1.12 16.84
CA LEU A 144 -6.89 1.15 18.25
C LEU A 144 -7.65 0.11 19.09
N VAL A 145 -8.98 0.04 18.94
CA VAL A 145 -9.80 -0.95 19.65
C VAL A 145 -9.43 -2.37 19.22
N GLY A 146 -9.23 -2.61 17.92
CA GLY A 146 -8.77 -3.90 17.40
C GLY A 146 -7.40 -4.30 17.95
N TYR A 147 -6.45 -3.38 18.04
CA TYR A 147 -5.14 -3.65 18.61
C TYR A 147 -5.22 -4.03 20.09
N VAL A 148 -6.02 -3.29 20.89
CA VAL A 148 -6.26 -3.61 22.30
C VAL A 148 -6.90 -4.98 22.45
N MET A 149 -7.89 -5.31 21.63
CA MET A 149 -8.51 -6.64 21.62
C MET A 149 -7.48 -7.74 21.25
N ALA A 150 -6.68 -7.53 20.22
CA ALA A 150 -5.62 -8.46 19.82
C ALA A 150 -4.58 -8.70 20.91
N TYR A 151 -4.27 -7.65 21.71
CA TYR A 151 -3.39 -7.75 22.87
C TYR A 151 -3.96 -8.71 23.93
N PHE A 152 -5.24 -8.55 24.28
CA PHE A 152 -5.91 -9.46 25.22
C PHE A 152 -6.07 -10.89 24.69
N MET A 153 -6.17 -11.07 23.37
CA MET A 153 -6.18 -12.38 22.73
C MET A 153 -4.81 -13.05 22.62
N GLY A 154 -3.73 -12.39 23.11
CA GLY A 154 -2.38 -12.93 23.07
C GLY A 154 -1.77 -13.01 21.66
N MET A 155 -2.35 -12.29 20.69
CA MET A 155 -1.89 -12.29 19.29
C MET A 155 -0.78 -11.26 19.02
N VAL A 156 -0.42 -10.45 20.03
CA VAL A 156 0.61 -9.41 19.92
C VAL A 156 1.91 -9.92 20.52
N ASP A 157 2.94 -10.06 19.68
CA ASP A 157 4.28 -10.40 20.13
C ASP A 157 4.97 -9.16 20.73
N THR A 158 5.14 -9.16 22.05
CA THR A 158 5.77 -8.06 22.81
C THR A 158 7.26 -8.27 23.06
N SER A 159 7.81 -9.42 22.65
CA SER A 159 9.22 -9.78 22.90
C SER A 159 10.21 -8.77 22.30
N LYS A 160 9.86 -8.17 21.15
CA LYS A 160 10.70 -7.22 20.41
C LYS A 160 10.64 -5.78 20.92
N LEU A 161 9.77 -5.47 21.89
CA LEU A 161 9.62 -4.12 22.42
C LEU A 161 10.84 -3.67 23.25
N GLY A 162 11.53 -4.61 23.90
CA GLY A 162 12.68 -4.30 24.78
C GLY A 162 14.00 -4.03 24.04
N GLU A 163 14.15 -4.54 22.81
CA GLU A 163 15.38 -4.45 22.02
C GLU A 163 15.35 -3.31 20.97
N THR A 164 14.20 -2.65 20.82
CA THR A 164 14.03 -1.63 19.78
C THR A 164 14.47 -0.26 20.29
N ASN A 165 15.36 0.40 19.55
CA ASN A 165 15.75 1.79 19.82
C ASN A 165 14.52 2.72 19.82
N LEU A 166 14.38 3.54 20.86
CA LEU A 166 13.29 4.53 20.99
C LEU A 166 13.26 5.54 19.83
N VAL A 167 14.39 5.72 19.14
CA VAL A 167 14.50 6.54 17.94
C VAL A 167 14.92 5.65 16.78
N ALA A 168 14.01 5.48 15.81
CA ALA A 168 14.31 4.83 14.54
C ALA A 168 14.78 5.88 13.53
N LEU A 169 16.09 5.95 13.29
CA LEU A 169 16.63 6.74 12.19
C LEU A 169 16.47 5.96 10.87
N PRO A 170 15.90 6.56 9.81
CA PRO A 170 15.79 5.88 8.53
C PRO A 170 17.20 5.62 7.99
N ILE A 171 17.51 4.34 7.75
CA ILE A 171 18.80 3.94 7.19
C ILE A 171 18.69 4.03 5.66
N PRO A 172 19.38 4.98 5.00
CA PRO A 172 19.34 5.06 3.56
C PRO A 172 19.91 3.77 2.96
N MET A 173 19.23 3.23 1.94
CA MET A 173 19.70 2.06 1.19
C MET A 173 20.00 0.80 2.03
N GLN A 174 19.19 0.52 3.06
CA GLN A 174 19.40 -0.67 3.93
C GLN A 174 19.53 -1.99 3.16
N TYR A 175 18.80 -2.14 2.04
CA TYR A 175 18.82 -3.35 1.21
C TYR A 175 19.74 -3.25 -0.02
N GLY A 176 20.36 -2.09 -0.27
CA GLY A 176 21.08 -1.81 -1.52
C GLY A 176 20.15 -1.49 -2.70
N LEU A 177 20.75 -1.27 -3.88
CA LEU A 177 20.05 -1.01 -5.13
C LEU A 177 20.50 -2.01 -6.20
N SER A 178 19.55 -2.72 -6.77
CA SER A 178 19.74 -3.59 -7.93
C SER A 178 18.66 -3.32 -8.96
N PHE A 179 18.95 -3.58 -10.22
CA PHE A 179 18.03 -3.33 -11.32
C PHE A 179 17.68 -4.63 -12.02
N ASP A 180 16.38 -4.89 -12.16
CA ASP A 180 15.86 -6.05 -12.85
C ASP A 180 14.95 -5.62 -14.02
N TRP A 181 15.32 -6.05 -15.22
CA TRP A 181 14.58 -5.69 -16.44
C TRP A 181 13.17 -6.28 -16.48
N SER A 182 12.97 -7.46 -15.87
CA SER A 182 11.69 -8.16 -15.82
C SER A 182 10.68 -7.39 -14.96
N LEU A 183 11.17 -6.67 -13.95
CA LEU A 183 10.35 -5.83 -13.08
C LEU A 183 10.12 -4.43 -13.66
N PHE A 184 11.04 -3.95 -14.50
CA PHE A 184 11.01 -2.58 -15.01
C PHE A 184 9.74 -2.27 -15.80
N ILE A 185 9.37 -3.13 -16.77
CA ILE A 185 8.20 -2.89 -17.62
C ILE A 185 6.90 -2.84 -16.80
N PRO A 186 6.59 -3.84 -15.94
CA PRO A 186 5.41 -3.76 -15.07
C PRO A 186 5.38 -2.52 -14.19
N LEU A 187 6.52 -2.14 -13.61
CA LEU A 187 6.61 -0.96 -12.73
C LEU A 187 6.37 0.35 -13.48
N VAL A 188 6.92 0.52 -14.68
CA VAL A 188 6.65 1.69 -15.53
C VAL A 188 5.16 1.79 -15.90
N LEU A 189 4.49 0.66 -16.16
CA LEU A 189 3.05 0.65 -16.43
C LEU A 189 2.23 1.07 -15.20
N ILE A 190 2.63 0.67 -14.00
CA ILE A 190 1.96 1.10 -12.76
C ILE A 190 2.19 2.59 -12.52
N PHE A 191 3.39 3.09 -12.79
CA PHE A 191 3.68 4.52 -12.76
C PHE A 191 2.86 5.33 -13.77
N PHE A 192 2.54 4.74 -14.93
CA PHE A 192 1.57 5.33 -15.84
C PHE A 192 0.18 5.40 -15.21
N ILE A 193 -0.27 4.33 -14.55
CA ILE A 193 -1.56 4.27 -13.86
C ILE A 193 -1.64 5.28 -12.69
N THR A 194 -0.58 5.45 -11.90
CA THR A 194 -0.55 6.46 -10.82
C THR A 194 -0.65 7.88 -11.36
N ALA A 195 -0.01 8.14 -12.50
CA ALA A 195 -0.18 9.41 -13.18
C ALA A 195 -1.64 9.65 -13.63
N LEU A 196 -2.40 8.60 -14.00
CA LEU A 196 -3.83 8.72 -14.31
C LEU A 196 -4.69 9.02 -13.07
N GLU A 197 -4.35 8.42 -11.93
CA GLU A 197 -5.04 8.65 -10.65
C GLU A 197 -4.80 10.08 -10.11
N ALA A 198 -3.63 10.66 -10.40
CA ALA A 198 -3.26 11.99 -9.94
C ALA A 198 -3.89 13.15 -10.75
N ILE A 199 -4.52 12.87 -11.89
CA ILE A 199 -5.18 13.87 -12.78
C ILE A 199 -6.61 14.15 -12.32
#